data_AF-A0A4Q6AEC1-F1
#
_entry.id   AF-A0A4Q6AEC1-F1
#
_cell.length_a   1.000
_cell.length_b   1.000
_cell.length_c   1.000
_cell.angle_alpha   90.00
_cell.angle_beta   90.00
_cell.angle_gamma   90.00
#
_symmetry.space_group_name_H-M   'P 1'
#
loop_
_entity.id
_entity.type
_entity.pdbx_description
1 polymer ?
#
loop_
_entity_poly.entity_id
_entity_poly.type
_entity_poly.pdbx_seq_one_letter_code
_entity_poly.pdbx_strand_id
1 'polypeptide(L)'
;MTDLKQLEVWFVTGSQHLYGEETLRQVAAHSEEIAKSLHAANGIPVSIVFKPTVKSTEEVTAICAEANAAKSCIGIIAWMHTFSPAKM
;
A
#
# COMPACT_ATOMS: atom_id res chain seq x y z
N MET A 1 -24.09 -16.00 1.12
CA MET A 1 -22.62 -15.88 1.29
C MET A 1 -22.25 -14.45 0.96
N THR A 2 -21.51 -13.77 1.84
CA THR A 2 -20.99 -12.43 1.57
C THR A 2 -19.91 -12.51 0.49
N ASP A 3 -20.03 -11.73 -0.58
CA ASP A 3 -19.00 -11.63 -1.61
C ASP A 3 -17.84 -10.75 -1.11
N LEU A 4 -16.78 -11.40 -0.60
CA LEU A 4 -15.63 -10.72 -0.03
C LEU A 4 -14.74 -10.05 -1.09
N LYS A 5 -14.91 -10.37 -2.38
CA LYS A 5 -14.09 -9.79 -3.46
C LYS A 5 -14.35 -8.29 -3.67
N GLN A 6 -15.48 -7.80 -3.20
CA GLN A 6 -15.84 -6.37 -3.21
C GLN A 6 -15.14 -5.57 -2.10
N LEU A 7 -14.51 -6.26 -1.13
CA LEU A 7 -13.72 -5.63 -0.09
C LEU A 7 -12.25 -5.56 -0.52
N GLU A 8 -11.59 -4.50 -0.07
CA GLU A 8 -10.23 -4.15 -0.43
C GLU A 8 -9.33 -4.11 0.80
N VAL A 9 -8.10 -4.59 0.64
CA VAL A 9 -7.00 -4.30 1.55
C VAL A 9 -5.94 -3.55 0.76
N TRP A 10 -5.54 -2.38 1.26
CA TRP A 10 -4.60 -1.51 0.56
C TRP A 10 -3.17 -1.87 0.92
N PHE A 11 -2.34 -2.09 -0.10
CA PHE A 11 -0.91 -2.34 0.06
C PHE A 11 -0.16 -1.01 -0.05
N VAL A 12 0.30 -0.49 1.10
CA VAL A 12 0.95 0.81 1.21
C VAL A 12 2.42 0.60 1.53
N THR A 13 3.29 1.19 0.70
CA THR A 13 4.75 1.10 0.88
C THR A 13 5.31 2.40 1.41
N GLY A 14 6.12 2.34 2.47
CA GLY A 14 6.83 3.49 3.03
C GLY A 14 8.26 3.61 2.54
N SER A 15 8.70 4.85 2.29
CA SER A 15 10.07 5.23 1.96
C SER A 15 10.33 6.69 2.37
N GLN A 16 11.36 7.32 1.82
CA GLN A 16 11.67 8.75 2.01
C GLN A 16 12.37 9.33 0.77
N HIS A 17 12.22 10.63 0.56
CA HIS A 17 12.79 11.34 -0.60
C HIS A 17 14.32 11.29 -0.69
N LEU A 18 15.02 11.00 0.42
CA LEU A 18 16.48 10.98 0.48
C LEU A 18 17.13 9.90 -0.40
N TYR A 19 16.38 8.90 -0.86
CA TYR A 19 16.91 7.81 -1.68
C TYR A 19 17.00 8.10 -3.18
N GLY A 20 16.45 9.23 -3.64
CA GLY A 20 16.44 9.61 -5.05
C GLY A 20 15.47 8.81 -5.92
N GLU A 21 15.17 9.36 -7.10
CA GLU A 21 14.11 8.86 -8.00
C GLU A 21 14.33 7.43 -8.50
N GLU A 22 15.57 7.05 -8.80
CA GLU A 22 15.87 5.70 -9.29
C GLU A 22 15.50 4.63 -8.26
N THR A 23 15.92 4.83 -7.00
CA THR A 23 15.57 3.94 -5.89
C THR A 23 14.05 3.90 -5.67
N LEU A 24 13.38 5.06 -5.70
CA LEU A 24 11.93 5.14 -5.52
C LEU A 24 11.15 4.41 -6.63
N ARG A 25 11.66 4.41 -7.87
CA ARG A 25 11.07 3.61 -8.96
C ARG A 25 11.23 2.12 -8.73
N GLN A 26 12.39 1.68 -8.24
CA GLN A 26 12.61 0.27 -7.88
C GLN A 26 11.69 -0.16 -6.73
N VAL A 27 11.55 0.68 -5.69
CA VAL A 27 10.62 0.45 -4.59
C VAL A 27 9.19 0.29 -5.11
N ALA A 28 8.72 1.21 -5.95
CA ALA A 28 7.39 1.13 -6.53
C ALA A 28 7.18 -0.14 -7.36
N ALA A 29 8.16 -0.53 -8.19
CA ALA A 29 8.09 -1.74 -9.01
C ALA A 29 7.97 -3.02 -8.15
N HIS A 30 8.83 -3.16 -7.12
CA HIS A 30 8.77 -4.30 -6.21
C HIS A 30 7.43 -4.36 -5.45
N SER A 31 6.92 -3.21 -5.01
CA SER A 31 5.65 -3.13 -4.30
C SER A 31 4.46 -3.50 -5.18
N GLU A 32 4.46 -3.08 -6.44
CA GLU A 32 3.43 -3.45 -7.40
C GLU A 32 3.46 -4.96 -7.71
N GLU A 33 4.65 -5.54 -7.87
CA GLU A 33 4.82 -6.99 -8.08
C GLU A 33 4.27 -7.80 -6.89
N ILE A 34 4.61 -7.41 -5.66
CA ILE A 34 4.12 -8.08 -4.45
C ILE A 34 2.59 -7.95 -4.34
N ALA A 35 2.04 -6.74 -4.52
CA ALA A 35 0.61 -6.53 -4.45
C ALA A 35 -0.15 -7.38 -5.49
N LYS A 36 0.36 -7.48 -6.72
CA LYS A 36 -0.18 -8.35 -7.77
C LYS A 36 -0.13 -9.83 -7.38
N SER A 37 1.00 -10.28 -6.84
CA SER A 37 1.15 -11.67 -6.40
C SER A 37 0.19 -12.01 -5.26
N LEU A 38 0.00 -11.10 -4.30
CA LEU A 38 -0.95 -11.28 -3.19
C LEU A 38 -2.39 -11.27 -3.71
N HIS A 39 -2.73 -10.35 -4.62
CA HIS A 39 -4.06 -10.30 -5.21
C HIS A 39 -4.43 -11.59 -5.96
N ALA A 40 -3.46 -12.21 -6.64
CA ALA A 40 -3.66 -13.44 -7.40
C ALA A 40 -3.69 -14.72 -6.52
N ALA A 41 -3.39 -14.61 -5.22
CA ALA A 41 -3.30 -15.78 -4.34
C ALA A 41 -4.69 -16.32 -3.98
N ASN A 42 -4.95 -17.60 -4.29
CA ASN A 42 -6.23 -18.27 -4.01
C ASN A 42 -6.64 -18.25 -2.53
N GLY A 43 -5.69 -18.08 -1.61
CA GLY A 43 -5.94 -18.03 -0.16
C GLY A 43 -6.40 -16.67 0.35
N ILE A 44 -6.41 -15.63 -0.49
CA ILE A 44 -6.78 -14.25 -0.10
C ILE A 44 -8.15 -13.94 -0.73
N PRO A 45 -9.23 -13.89 0.08
CA PRO A 45 -10.60 -13.78 -0.45
C PRO A 45 -11.03 -12.33 -0.78
N VAL A 46 -10.15 -11.35 -0.58
CA VAL A 46 -10.38 -9.91 -0.76
C VAL A 46 -9.45 -9.35 -1.83
N SER A 47 -9.79 -8.19 -2.40
CA SER A 47 -8.95 -7.53 -3.38
C SER A 47 -7.75 -6.85 -2.70
N ILE A 48 -6.54 -7.02 -3.26
CA ILE A 48 -5.34 -6.30 -2.79
C ILE A 48 -5.09 -5.14 -3.74
N VAL A 49 -5.14 -3.92 -3.23
CA VAL A 49 -5.01 -2.70 -4.03
C VAL A 49 -3.67 -2.05 -3.75
N PHE A 50 -2.81 -2.00 -4.76
CA PHE A 50 -1.56 -1.25 -4.68
C PHE A 50 -1.85 0.25 -4.55
N LYS A 51 -1.13 0.91 -3.64
CA LYS A 51 -1.14 2.38 -3.48
C LYS A 51 0.26 2.95 -3.71
N PRO A 52 0.37 4.18 -4.25
CA PRO A 52 1.66 4.83 -4.45
C PRO A 52 2.50 4.85 -3.18
N THR A 53 3.82 4.72 -3.33
CA THR A 53 4.77 4.78 -2.21
C THR A 53 4.67 6.12 -1.50
N VAL A 54 4.49 6.09 -0.18
CA VAL A 54 4.45 7.28 0.68
C VAL A 54 5.83 7.61 1.23
N LYS A 55 6.16 8.89 1.27
CA LYS A 55 7.52 9.44 1.43
C LYS A 55 7.53 10.71 2.31
N SER A 56 6.37 11.20 2.73
CA SER A 56 6.18 12.33 3.64
C SER A 56 4.99 12.11 4.57
N THR A 57 4.91 12.92 5.64
CA THR A 57 3.79 12.91 6.60
C THR A 57 2.46 13.22 5.95
N GLU A 58 2.44 14.14 5.01
CA GLU A 58 1.24 14.55 4.29
C GLU A 58 0.72 13.40 3.42
N GLU A 59 1.62 12.68 2.73
CA GLU A 59 1.25 11.51 1.93
C GLU A 59 0.72 10.37 2.83
N VAL A 60 1.35 10.11 3.99
CA VAL A 60 0.90 9.11 4.97
C VAL A 60 -0.47 9.48 5.55
N THR A 61 -0.65 10.74 5.93
CA THR A 61 -1.92 11.24 6.50
C THR A 61 -3.04 11.16 5.47
N ALA A 62 -2.76 11.56 4.22
CA ALA A 62 -3.73 11.51 3.13
C ALA A 62 -4.19 10.07 2.86
N ILE A 63 -3.27 9.10 2.75
CA ILE A 63 -3.66 7.71 2.48
C ILE A 63 -4.48 7.10 3.63
N CYS A 64 -4.18 7.47 4.87
CA CYS A 64 -4.96 7.04 6.03
C CYS A 64 -6.37 7.64 6.02
N ALA A 65 -6.49 8.93 5.67
CA ALA A 65 -7.79 9.59 5.54
C ALA A 65 -8.63 8.98 4.40
N GLU A 66 -8.01 8.71 3.25
CA GLU A 66 -8.65 8.04 2.12
C GLU A 66 -9.12 6.63 2.49
N ALA A 67 -8.28 5.84 3.18
CA ALA A 67 -8.62 4.49 3.60
C ALA A 67 -9.81 4.48 4.57
N ASN A 68 -9.86 5.43 5.51
CA ASN A 68 -10.98 5.58 6.44
C ASN A 68 -12.30 5.97 5.75
N ALA A 69 -12.24 6.74 4.66
CA ALA A 69 -13.42 7.17 3.92
C ALA A 69 -13.93 6.12 2.91
N ALA A 70 -13.04 5.25 2.43
CA ALA A 70 -13.36 4.24 1.43
C ALA A 70 -14.14 3.06 2.04
N LYS A 71 -15.44 2.96 1.71
CA LYS A 71 -16.33 1.90 2.23
C LYS A 71 -15.89 0.48 1.88
N SER A 72 -15.18 0.30 0.76
CA SER A 72 -14.61 -1.00 0.36
C SER A 72 -13.30 -1.32 1.08
N CYS A 73 -12.58 -0.32 1.58
CA CYS A 73 -11.30 -0.51 2.27
C CYS A 73 -11.54 -1.02 3.69
N ILE A 74 -11.14 -2.27 3.94
CA ILE A 74 -11.30 -2.94 5.23
C ILE A 74 -9.97 -3.08 5.99
N GLY A 75 -8.86 -2.62 5.42
CA GLY A 75 -7.56 -2.66 6.08
C GLY A 75 -6.40 -2.19 5.21
N ILE A 76 -5.25 -2.03 5.85
CA ILE A 76 -3.98 -1.65 5.22
C ILE A 76 -2.93 -2.72 5.54
N ILE A 77 -2.19 -3.14 4.52
CA ILE A 77 -0.91 -3.83 4.64
C ILE A 77 0.18 -2.78 4.48
N ALA A 78 0.94 -2.53 5.53
CA ALA A 78 2.03 -1.57 5.52
C ALA A 78 3.38 -2.30 5.38
N TRP A 79 4.14 -1.97 4.34
CA TRP A 79 5.48 -2.52 4.13
C TRP A 79 6.52 -1.41 3.96
N MET A 80 7.45 -1.30 4.91
CA MET A 80 8.51 -0.30 4.86
C MET A 80 9.69 -0.88 4.07
N HIS A 81 9.63 -0.77 2.73
CA HIS A 81 10.63 -1.33 1.82
C HIS A 81 12.04 -0.82 2.15
N THR A 82 12.11 0.48 2.46
CA THR A 82 13.32 1.16 2.93
C THR A 82 13.07 1.76 4.31
N PHE A 83 14.10 2.33 4.94
CA PHE A 83 13.87 3.08 6.17
C PHE A 83 12.96 4.28 5.88
N SER A 84 11.81 4.28 6.56
CA SER A 84 10.76 5.30 6.53
C SER A 84 10.60 5.80 7.98
N PRO A 85 11.09 7.02 8.31
CA PRO A 85 11.04 7.53 9.69
C PRO A 85 9.65 7.45 10.31
N ALA A 86 9.50 6.74 11.43
CA ALA A 86 8.18 6.47 12.04
C ALA A 86 7.48 7.69 12.65
N LYS A 87 8.12 8.86 12.67
CA LYS A 87 7.46 10.13 13.02
C LYS A 87 6.61 10.68 11.87
N MET A 88 6.81 10.16 10.65
CA MET A 88 6.06 10.60 9.47
C MET A 88 4.60 10.18 9.55
#